data_AF-A0A2M7AF37-F1
#
_entry.id   AF-A0A2M7AF37-F1
#
_cell.length_a   1.000
_cell.length_b   1.000
_cell.length_c   1.000
_cell.angle_alpha   90.00
_cell.angle_beta   90.00
_cell.angle_gamma   90.00
#
_symmetry.space_group_name_H-M   'P 1'
#
loop_
_entity.id
_entity.type
_entity.pdbx_description
1 polymer ?
#
loop_
_entity_poly.entity_id
_entity_poly.type
_entity_poly.pdbx_seq_one_letter_code
_entity_poly.pdbx_strand_id
1 'polypeptide(L)'
;MNIRGVNLRVSRIIDPADGKSLCVAADHGLMVGPTKGTWDLNKTIKEVIEGRCDAVLLSPGGLNKTKELFAAKDSPALLIRGDWISGARIMESAVPFYTFKE
;
A
#
# COMPACT_ATOMS: atom_id res chain seq x y z
N MET A 1 -28.81 -12.81 -10.15
CA MET A 1 -27.38 -12.54 -10.43
C MET A 1 -26.54 -13.25 -9.37
N ASN A 2 -25.68 -14.19 -9.73
CA ASN A 2 -24.92 -14.97 -8.74
C ASN A 2 -23.61 -14.24 -8.40
N ILE A 3 -23.69 -13.25 -7.50
CA ILE A 3 -22.52 -12.48 -7.04
C ILE A 3 -21.74 -13.32 -6.03
N ARG A 4 -20.50 -13.65 -6.35
CA ARG A 4 -19.58 -14.35 -5.43
C ARG A 4 -18.92 -13.33 -4.51
N GLY A 5 -18.57 -13.75 -3.28
CA GLY A 5 -17.86 -12.89 -2.31
C GLY A 5 -16.53 -12.32 -2.82
N VAL A 6 -15.88 -12.98 -3.79
CA VAL A 6 -14.69 -12.43 -4.45
C VAL A 6 -15.02 -11.18 -5.26
N ASN A 7 -16.16 -11.14 -5.96
CA ASN A 7 -16.55 -9.98 -6.78
C ASN A 7 -16.79 -8.75 -5.90
N LEU A 8 -17.39 -8.94 -4.72
CA LEU A 8 -17.61 -7.85 -3.74
C LEU A 8 -16.31 -7.29 -3.17
N ARG A 9 -15.28 -8.12 -2.97
CA ARG A 9 -13.97 -7.63 -2.51
C ARG A 9 -13.21 -6.93 -3.62
N VAL A 10 -13.28 -7.46 -4.84
CA VAL A 10 -12.65 -6.85 -6.02
C VAL A 10 -13.28 -5.50 -6.33
N SER A 11 -14.59 -5.34 -6.20
CA SER A 11 -15.27 -4.06 -6.44
C SER A 11 -14.94 -2.97 -5.42
N ARG A 12 -14.22 -3.29 -4.33
CA ARG A 12 -13.67 -2.28 -3.40
C ARG A 12 -12.29 -1.76 -3.84
N ILE A 13 -11.63 -2.48 -4.75
CA ILE A 13 -10.30 -2.16 -5.26
C ILE A 13 -10.41 -1.55 -6.65
N ILE A 14 -11.31 -2.08 -7.48
CA ILE A 14 -11.57 -1.64 -8.86
C ILE A 14 -13.00 -1.10 -8.91
N ASP A 15 -13.14 0.17 -9.29
CA ASP A 15 -14.45 0.82 -9.39
C ASP A 15 -15.26 0.13 -10.53
N PRO A 16 -16.44 -0.47 -10.22
CA PRO A 16 -17.26 -1.09 -11.24
C PRO A 16 -17.88 -0.10 -12.25
N ALA A 17 -17.89 1.20 -11.95
CA ALA A 17 -18.44 2.22 -12.84
C ALA A 17 -17.55 2.48 -14.06
N ASP A 18 -16.22 2.45 -13.89
CA ASP A 18 -15.26 2.75 -14.97
C ASP A 18 -14.19 1.66 -15.19
N GLY A 19 -14.14 0.65 -14.33
CA GLY A 19 -13.17 -0.45 -14.39
C GLY A 19 -11.75 -0.06 -13.98
N LYS A 20 -11.55 1.09 -13.33
CA LYS A 20 -10.22 1.62 -12.95
C LYS A 20 -9.96 1.50 -11.45
N SER A 21 -8.71 1.77 -11.07
CA SER A 21 -8.25 1.73 -9.68
C SER A 21 -7.05 2.66 -9.50
N LEU A 22 -7.06 3.45 -8.42
CA LEU A 22 -5.90 4.14 -7.86
C LEU A 22 -5.47 3.42 -6.59
N CYS A 23 -4.44 2.58 -6.72
CA CYS A 23 -3.83 1.87 -5.59
C CYS A 23 -2.48 2.51 -5.21
N VAL A 24 -2.31 2.86 -3.94
CA VAL A 24 -1.06 3.41 -3.41
C VAL A 24 -0.26 2.33 -2.69
N ALA A 25 0.98 2.11 -3.11
CA ALA A 25 1.90 1.18 -2.45
C ALA A 25 2.75 1.89 -1.38
N ALA A 26 2.73 1.39 -0.15
CA ALA A 26 3.46 1.95 0.98
C ALA A 26 4.14 0.86 1.85
N ASP A 27 4.49 -0.26 1.24
CA ASP A 27 5.06 -1.43 1.91
C ASP A 27 6.58 -1.58 1.77
N HIS A 28 7.23 -0.64 1.07
CA HIS A 28 8.69 -0.61 0.89
C HIS A 28 9.47 -0.58 2.20
N GLY A 29 8.87 -0.11 3.29
CA GLY A 29 9.49 -0.13 4.62
C GLY A 29 9.88 -1.53 5.09
N LEU A 30 9.24 -2.58 4.57
CA LEU A 30 9.63 -3.98 4.82
C LEU A 30 11.01 -4.33 4.19
N MET A 31 11.41 -3.64 3.11
CA MET A 31 12.60 -3.94 2.33
C MET A 31 13.77 -3.00 2.62
N VAL A 32 13.50 -1.69 2.64
CA VAL A 32 14.54 -0.64 2.69
C VAL A 32 14.48 0.20 3.96
N GLY A 33 13.61 -0.16 4.90
CA GLY A 33 13.30 0.67 6.06
C GLY A 33 12.51 1.94 5.71
N PRO A 34 12.24 2.81 6.69
CA PRO A 34 11.49 4.04 6.48
C PRO A 34 12.22 4.98 5.52
N THR A 35 11.50 5.49 4.52
CA THR A 35 11.99 6.54 3.60
C THR A 35 11.48 7.92 4.05
N LYS A 36 12.01 9.01 3.48
CA LYS A 36 11.59 10.39 3.83
C LYS A 36 10.06 10.57 3.81
N GLY A 37 9.38 9.97 2.84
CA GLY A 37 7.92 10.03 2.71
C GLY A 37 7.14 9.03 3.56
N THR A 38 7.80 8.08 4.23
CA THR A 38 7.14 7.03 5.05
C THR A 38 7.68 6.96 6.48
N TRP A 39 8.49 7.96 6.87
CA TRP A 39 9.03 8.09 8.23
C TRP A 39 7.92 8.10 9.28
N ASP A 40 6.90 8.94 9.06
CA ASP A 40 5.62 8.89 9.77
C ASP A 40 4.57 8.24 8.87
N LEU A 41 4.55 6.91 8.88
CA LEU A 41 3.63 6.13 8.06
C LEU A 41 2.15 6.45 8.35
N ASN A 42 1.79 6.79 9.59
CA ASN A 42 0.40 7.14 9.92
C ASN A 42 -0.02 8.42 9.22
N LYS A 43 0.82 9.46 9.32
CA LYS A 43 0.57 10.73 8.62
C LYS A 43 0.46 10.51 7.12
N THR A 44 1.41 9.81 6.51
CA THR A 44 1.44 9.57 5.06
C THR A 44 0.20 8.82 4.59
N ILE A 45 -0.19 7.73 5.28
CA ILE A 45 -1.38 6.96 4.90
C ILE A 45 -2.66 7.79 5.08
N LYS A 46 -2.72 8.63 6.11
CA LYS A 46 -3.85 9.55 6.28
C LYS A 46 -3.99 10.52 5.10
N GLU A 47 -2.90 11.16 4.68
CA GLU A 47 -2.90 12.06 3.52
C GLU A 47 -3.30 11.33 2.22
N VAL A 48 -2.85 10.09 2.04
CA VAL A 48 -3.24 9.22 0.91
C VAL A 48 -4.74 8.92 0.92
N ILE A 49 -5.31 8.60 2.09
CA ILE A 49 -6.75 8.35 2.24
C ILE A 49 -7.57 9.61 1.97
N GLU A 50 -7.12 10.76 2.46
CA GLU A 50 -7.74 12.07 2.19
C GLU A 50 -7.73 12.40 0.68
N GLY A 51 -6.72 11.93 -0.05
CA GLY A 51 -6.64 11.98 -1.51
C GLY A 51 -7.61 11.04 -2.25
N ARG A 52 -8.41 10.24 -1.53
CA ARG A 52 -9.45 9.34 -2.06
C ARG A 52 -8.94 8.28 -3.03
N CYS A 53 -7.85 7.60 -2.68
CA CYS A 53 -7.44 6.37 -3.36
C CYS A 53 -8.46 5.23 -3.14
N ASP A 54 -8.46 4.24 -4.04
CA ASP A 54 -9.34 3.07 -3.94
C ASP A 54 -8.76 2.01 -3.01
N ALA A 55 -7.43 1.87 -3.01
CA ALA A 55 -6.74 0.87 -2.23
C ALA A 55 -5.36 1.31 -1.74
N VAL A 56 -4.91 0.73 -0.63
CA VAL A 56 -3.56 0.90 -0.12
C VAL A 56 -2.92 -0.47 0.11
N LEU A 57 -1.72 -0.66 -0.45
CA LEU A 57 -0.89 -1.84 -0.22
C LEU A 57 0.11 -1.58 0.91
N LEU A 58 0.02 -2.41 1.95
CA LEU A 58 0.87 -2.35 3.14
C LEU A 58 1.58 -3.67 3.41
N SER A 59 2.71 -3.58 4.11
CA SER A 59 3.28 -4.74 4.78
C SER A 59 2.47 -5.08 6.03
N PRO A 60 2.54 -6.32 6.55
CA PRO A 60 1.87 -6.69 7.80
C PRO A 60 2.24 -5.75 8.97
N GLY A 61 3.52 -5.38 9.08
CA GLY A 61 3.99 -4.42 10.09
C GLY A 61 3.48 -3.00 9.87
N GLY A 62 3.36 -2.57 8.61
CA GLY A 62 2.76 -1.28 8.24
C GLY A 62 1.29 -1.20 8.67
N LEU A 63 0.50 -2.24 8.36
CA LEU A 63 -0.89 -2.34 8.81
C LEU A 63 -1.00 -2.25 10.33
N ASN A 64 -0.17 -2.98 11.07
CA ASN A 64 -0.23 -2.93 12.54
C ASN A 64 -0.08 -1.51 13.11
N LYS A 65 0.67 -0.64 12.41
CA LYS A 65 0.85 0.77 12.81
C LYS A 65 -0.31 1.67 12.37
N THR A 66 -1.04 1.33 11.31
CA THR A 66 -2.03 2.22 10.65
C THR A 66 -3.46 1.67 10.61
N LYS A 67 -3.72 0.50 11.20
CA LYS A 67 -5.00 -0.23 11.15
C LYS A 67 -6.23 0.61 11.46
N GLU A 68 -6.12 1.59 12.36
CA GLU A 68 -7.23 2.48 12.74
C GLU A 68 -7.74 3.31 11.56
N LEU A 69 -6.87 3.62 10.59
CA LEU A 69 -7.22 4.36 9.37
C LEU A 69 -8.09 3.55 8.39
N PHE A 70 -8.16 2.22 8.57
CA PHE A 70 -8.93 1.30 7.72
C PHE A 70 -10.18 0.74 8.42
N ALA A 71 -10.51 1.23 9.61
CA ALA A 71 -11.67 0.77 10.37
C ALA A 71 -12.98 1.45 9.95
N ALA A 72 -12.90 2.57 9.22
CA ALA A 72 -14.07 3.32 8.77
C ALA A 72 -14.81 2.60 7.62
N LYS A 73 -16.13 2.81 7.55
CA LYS A 73 -16.98 2.18 6.52
C LYS A 73 -16.56 2.55 5.09
N ASP A 74 -16.11 3.78 4.92
CA ASP A 74 -15.68 4.40 3.67
C ASP A 74 -14.17 4.40 3.48
N SER A 75 -13.42 3.63 4.30
CA SER A 75 -11.99 3.47 4.10
C SER A 75 -11.69 2.79 2.75
N PRO A 76 -10.54 3.09 2.13
CA PRO A 76 -10.10 2.36 0.95
C PRO A 76 -9.94 0.87 1.26
N ALA A 77 -9.87 0.05 0.21
CA ALA A 77 -9.52 -1.34 0.33
C ALA A 77 -8.08 -1.48 0.88
N LEU A 78 -7.91 -2.41 1.80
CA LEU A 78 -6.61 -2.77 2.34
C LEU A 78 -6.06 -3.98 1.58
N LEU A 79 -4.88 -3.81 1.00
CA LEU A 79 -4.08 -4.90 0.42
C LEU A 79 -2.90 -5.18 1.33
N ILE A 80 -2.62 -6.46 1.58
CA ILE A 80 -1.47 -6.87 2.38
C ILE A 80 -0.52 -7.65 1.50
N ARG A 81 0.74 -7.23 1.49
CA ARG A 81 1.82 -7.98 0.84
C ARG A 81 1.98 -9.33 1.53
N GLY A 82 1.71 -10.39 0.79
CA GLY A 82 1.77 -11.79 1.26
C GLY A 82 3.03 -12.54 0.84
N ASP A 83 3.81 -11.98 -0.09
CA ASP A 83 5.03 -12.57 -0.63
C ASP A 83 6.26 -11.68 -0.38
N TRP A 84 7.44 -12.26 -0.62
CA TRP A 84 8.73 -11.59 -0.44
C TRP A 84 9.61 -11.83 -1.65
N ILE A 85 10.13 -10.74 -2.23
CA ILE A 85 11.26 -10.81 -3.15
C ILE A 85 12.52 -10.82 -2.30
N SER A 86 13.30 -11.90 -2.33
CA SER A 86 14.66 -11.93 -1.81
C SER A 86 15.47 -10.83 -2.51
N GLY A 87 15.69 -9.70 -1.85
CA GLY A 87 16.52 -8.59 -2.36
C GLY A 87 17.98 -8.98 -2.71
N ALA A 88 18.37 -10.23 -2.48
CA ALA A 88 19.68 -10.79 -2.83
C ALA A 88 19.92 -11.00 -4.34
N ARG A 89 18.94 -10.77 -5.24
CA ARG A 89 19.15 -10.86 -6.71
C ARG A 89 19.27 -9.52 -7.46
N ILE A 90 19.26 -8.39 -6.75
CA ILE A 90 19.42 -7.05 -7.37
C ILE A 90 20.73 -6.37 -7.02
N MET A 91 21.63 -7.00 -6.26
CA MET A 91 22.99 -6.46 -6.03
C MET A 91 23.91 -6.51 -7.26
N GLU A 92 23.56 -7.27 -8.31
CA GLU A 92 24.25 -7.17 -9.62
C GLU A 92 23.72 -6.03 -10.51
N SER A 93 22.60 -5.39 -10.15
CA SER A 93 21.94 -4.36 -10.97
C SER A 93 21.55 -3.07 -10.22
N ALA A 94 21.89 -2.95 -8.95
CA ALA A 94 21.63 -1.74 -8.16
C ALA A 94 22.62 -0.62 -8.55
N VAL A 95 22.13 0.31 -9.37
CA VAL A 95 22.69 1.66 -9.52
C VAL A 95 22.91 2.25 -8.11
N PRO A 96 24.02 2.98 -7.86
CA PRO A 96 24.42 3.34 -6.51
C PRO A 96 23.33 4.17 -5.83
N PHE A 97 22.92 3.73 -4.64
CA PHE A 97 22.05 4.50 -3.75
C PHE A 97 22.73 5.85 -3.48
N TYR A 98 22.21 6.92 -4.08
CA TYR A 98 22.53 8.27 -3.67
C TYR A 98 21.95 8.49 -2.27
N THR A 99 22.82 8.55 -1.28
CA THR A 99 22.51 9.14 0.02
C THR A 99 22.06 10.57 -0.22
N PHE A 100 20.82 10.90 0.12
CA PHE A 100 20.39 12.30 0.22
C PHE A 100 21.22 12.95 1.33
N LYS A 101 22.20 13.76 0.95
CA LYS A 101 22.76 14.79 1.82
C LYS A 101 21.72 15.91 1.94
N GLU A 102 21.55 16.37 3.17
CA GLU A 102 20.69 17.50 3.56
C GLU A 102 20.91 18.74 2.69
#